data_AF-A0AAN4ZHZ1-F1
#
_entry.id   AF-A0AAN4ZHZ1-F1
#
_cell.length_a   1.000
_cell.length_b   1.000
_cell.length_c   1.000
_cell.angle_alpha   90.00
_cell.angle_beta   90.00
_cell.angle_gamma   90.00
#
_symmetry.space_group_name_H-M   'P 1'
#
loop_
_entity.id
_entity.type
_entity.pdbx_description
1 polymer ?
#
loop_
_entity_poly.entity_id
_entity_poly.type
_entity_poly.pdbx_seq_one_letter_code
_entity_poly.pdbx_strand_id
1 'polypeptide(L)'
;MCGIWLKDNGSIERMRDGKRYMHCLWDDPNRDGILIDFSDTNLEYFCPNGVHRGKAIYSNTLDLPEPSRPKAYMLSENAIVFESKKWHPYVYYSTEDSPFVYVWIADDEHIYVLETNTMRFLAPLKLRGFSTIWKIAGVHNGVITARCYRDGRYYVVTAQLPDEYFSSAKGEFESE
;
A
#
# COMPACT_ATOMS: atom_id res chain seq x y z
N MET A 1 10.27 -27.69 -6.97
CA MET A 1 10.62 -27.21 -5.62
C MET A 1 9.70 -26.05 -5.28
N CYS A 2 8.91 -26.13 -4.21
CA CYS A 2 7.97 -25.07 -3.81
C CYS A 2 8.65 -24.23 -2.73
N GLY A 3 8.97 -22.96 -3.03
CA GLY A 3 9.45 -22.00 -2.05
C GLY A 3 8.28 -21.16 -1.52
N ILE A 4 8.29 -20.89 -0.22
CA ILE A 4 7.37 -19.96 0.46
C ILE A 4 8.23 -18.86 1.08
N TRP A 5 7.90 -17.60 0.79
CA TRP A 5 8.62 -16.44 1.31
C TRP A 5 7.64 -15.58 2.12
N LEU A 6 7.79 -15.56 3.44
CA LEU A 6 7.06 -14.65 4.31
C LEU A 6 7.70 -13.25 4.24
N LYS A 7 6.87 -12.22 4.11
CA LYS A 7 7.29 -10.83 4.08
C LYS A 7 6.78 -10.09 5.33
N ASP A 8 7.51 -9.07 5.78
CA ASP A 8 7.18 -8.29 6.98
C ASP A 8 5.83 -7.55 6.91
N ASN A 9 5.27 -7.43 5.72
CA ASN A 9 3.97 -6.84 5.44
C ASN A 9 2.79 -7.83 5.55
N GLY A 10 3.04 -9.08 5.95
CA GLY A 10 2.00 -10.11 6.09
C GLY A 10 1.55 -10.72 4.76
N SER A 11 2.26 -10.47 3.67
CA SER A 11 2.05 -11.19 2.41
C SER A 11 3.01 -12.38 2.27
N ILE A 12 2.57 -13.36 1.48
CA ILE A 12 3.34 -14.54 1.14
C ILE A 12 3.43 -14.64 -0.38
N GLU A 13 4.64 -14.91 -0.86
CA GLU A 13 4.88 -15.27 -2.25
C GLU A 13 5.15 -16.78 -2.39
N ARG A 14 4.49 -17.42 -3.35
CA ARG A 14 4.61 -18.87 -3.61
C ARG A 14 4.76 -19.15 -5.11
N MET A 15 5.64 -20.08 -5.44
CA MET A 15 5.75 -20.63 -6.79
C MET A 15 4.94 -21.93 -6.92
N ARG A 16 4.09 -22.02 -7.95
CA ARG A 16 3.30 -23.21 -8.30
C ARG A 16 3.26 -23.37 -9.82
N ASP A 17 3.68 -24.54 -10.31
CA ASP A 17 3.68 -24.88 -11.74
C ASP A 17 4.40 -23.85 -12.64
N GLY A 18 5.52 -23.32 -12.14
CA GLY A 18 6.31 -22.29 -12.83
C GLY A 18 5.72 -20.88 -12.74
N LYS A 19 4.52 -20.72 -12.18
CA LYS A 19 3.83 -19.45 -11.99
C LYS A 19 4.03 -18.93 -10.58
N ARG A 20 4.07 -17.60 -10.45
CA ARG A 20 4.20 -16.90 -9.17
C ARG A 20 2.82 -16.48 -8.68
N TYR A 21 2.57 -16.66 -7.40
CA TYR A 21 1.33 -16.26 -6.74
C TYR A 21 1.63 -15.48 -5.47
N MET A 22 0.78 -14.49 -5.18
CA MET A 22 0.83 -13.73 -3.94
C MET A 22 -0.50 -13.81 -3.22
N HIS A 23 -0.45 -13.90 -1.90
CA HIS A 23 -1.62 -14.01 -1.04
C HIS A 23 -1.33 -13.36 0.31
N CYS A 24 -2.38 -13.04 1.06
CA CYS A 24 -2.24 -12.66 2.46
C CYS A 24 -1.90 -13.88 3.32
N LEU A 25 -1.31 -13.65 4.49
CA LEU A 25 -0.98 -14.70 5.46
C LEU A 25 -2.19 -15.55 5.89
N TRP A 26 -3.40 -14.99 5.83
CA TRP A 26 -4.64 -15.63 6.27
C TRP A 26 -5.48 -16.25 5.14
N ASP A 27 -5.02 -16.15 3.90
CA ASP A 27 -5.73 -16.69 2.73
C ASP A 27 -5.46 -18.20 2.54
N ASP A 28 -6.33 -18.93 1.83
CA ASP A 28 -6.04 -20.30 1.41
C ASP A 28 -5.04 -20.26 0.23
N PRO A 29 -3.79 -20.71 0.41
CA PRO A 29 -2.74 -20.60 -0.61
C PRO A 29 -3.00 -21.45 -1.86
N ASN A 30 -4.03 -22.30 -1.88
CA ASN A 30 -4.41 -23.12 -3.03
C ASN A 30 -5.60 -22.55 -3.81
N ARG A 31 -6.34 -21.60 -3.26
CA ARG A 31 -7.58 -21.05 -3.83
C ARG A 31 -7.48 -19.56 -4.11
N ASP A 32 -6.85 -18.82 -3.20
CA ASP A 32 -6.96 -17.36 -3.13
C ASP A 32 -5.69 -16.66 -3.65
N GLY A 33 -4.73 -17.43 -4.17
CA GLY A 33 -3.49 -16.90 -4.72
C GLY A 33 -3.73 -16.02 -5.95
N ILE A 34 -3.28 -14.78 -5.88
CA ILE A 34 -3.29 -13.84 -7.01
C ILE A 34 -2.17 -14.24 -7.96
N LEU A 35 -2.55 -14.63 -9.19
CA LEU A 35 -1.57 -14.94 -10.23
C LEU A 35 -0.80 -13.67 -10.61
N ILE A 36 0.51 -13.78 -10.49
CA ILE A 36 1.46 -12.76 -10.89
C ILE A 36 2.04 -13.19 -12.24
N ASP A 37 1.44 -12.70 -13.31
CA ASP A 37 1.89 -12.93 -14.68
C ASP A 37 2.57 -11.67 -15.22
N PHE A 38 3.90 -11.70 -15.29
CA PHE A 38 4.74 -10.60 -15.73
C PHE A 38 5.72 -11.06 -16.82
N SER A 39 5.22 -11.80 -17.81
CA SER A 39 6.05 -12.44 -18.85
C SER A 39 7.08 -11.52 -19.49
N ASP A 40 6.81 -10.20 -19.54
CA ASP A 40 7.62 -9.22 -20.26
C ASP A 40 8.33 -8.19 -19.34
N THR A 41 8.17 -8.27 -18.02
CA THR A 41 8.70 -7.25 -17.08
C THR A 41 9.77 -7.82 -16.14
N ASN A 42 10.90 -7.13 -16.00
CA ASN A 42 11.92 -7.51 -15.03
C ASN A 42 11.44 -7.20 -13.60
N LEU A 43 11.06 -8.24 -12.87
CA LEU A 43 10.64 -8.17 -11.47
C LEU A 43 11.77 -7.89 -10.49
N GLU A 44 13.01 -7.94 -10.93
CA GLU A 44 14.19 -7.66 -10.11
C GLU A 44 14.12 -6.27 -9.45
N TYR A 45 13.35 -5.35 -10.04
CA TYR A 45 13.19 -3.99 -9.56
C TYR A 45 11.88 -3.75 -8.79
N PHE A 46 11.12 -4.79 -8.46
CA PHE A 46 9.85 -4.65 -7.75
C PHE A 46 9.88 -5.41 -6.42
N CYS A 47 9.59 -4.69 -5.34
CA CYS A 47 9.42 -5.26 -4.00
C CYS A 47 7.92 -5.45 -3.71
N PRO A 48 7.47 -6.67 -3.37
CA PRO A 48 6.08 -6.89 -2.97
C PRO A 48 5.78 -6.24 -1.61
N ASN A 49 4.76 -5.40 -1.56
CA ASN A 49 4.32 -4.65 -0.38
C ASN A 49 3.07 -5.24 0.30
N GLY A 50 2.26 -6.00 -0.43
CA GLY A 50 1.04 -6.56 0.13
C GLY A 50 0.05 -6.98 -0.94
N VAL A 51 -1.10 -7.46 -0.47
CA VAL A 51 -2.29 -7.68 -1.29
C VAL A 51 -3.35 -6.70 -0.83
N HIS A 52 -4.09 -6.14 -1.77
CA HIS A 52 -5.21 -5.25 -1.49
C HIS A 52 -6.31 -5.48 -2.53
N ARG A 53 -7.49 -5.91 -2.09
CA ARG A 53 -8.68 -6.09 -2.94
C ARG A 53 -8.43 -6.95 -4.17
N GLY A 54 -7.76 -8.09 -3.95
CA GLY A 54 -7.41 -9.02 -5.03
C GLY A 54 -6.30 -8.53 -5.96
N LYS A 55 -5.58 -7.46 -5.60
CA LYS A 55 -4.43 -6.95 -6.36
C LYS A 55 -3.15 -7.05 -5.54
N ALA A 56 -2.09 -7.55 -6.17
CA ALA A 56 -0.75 -7.50 -5.63
C ALA A 56 -0.22 -6.07 -5.72
N ILE A 57 0.40 -5.60 -4.65
CA ILE A 57 0.93 -4.25 -4.54
C ILE A 57 2.45 -4.32 -4.51
N TYR A 58 3.09 -3.57 -5.38
CA TYR A 58 4.54 -3.51 -5.53
C TYR A 58 5.06 -2.10 -5.32
N SER A 59 6.31 -1.99 -4.89
CA SER A 59 7.10 -0.76 -4.99
C SER A 59 8.26 -0.97 -5.95
N ASN A 60 8.54 0.03 -6.77
CA ASN A 60 9.78 0.08 -7.55
C ASN A 60 10.96 0.30 -6.59
N THR A 61 12.04 -0.48 -6.77
CA THR A 61 13.26 -0.42 -5.96
C THR A 61 14.39 0.36 -6.61
N LEU A 62 14.20 0.83 -7.85
CA LEU A 62 15.15 1.69 -8.51
C LEU A 62 15.19 3.07 -7.83
N ASP A 63 16.40 3.60 -7.67
CA ASP A 63 16.61 4.99 -7.34
C ASP A 63 16.28 5.82 -8.59
N LEU A 64 15.06 6.36 -8.64
CA LEU A 64 14.57 7.07 -9.81
C LEU A 64 14.95 8.56 -9.68
N PRO A 65 15.61 9.16 -10.69
CA PRO A 65 15.99 10.58 -10.65
C PRO A 65 14.76 11.52 -10.57
N GLU A 66 13.60 11.04 -11.02
CA GLU A 66 12.29 11.67 -10.95
C GLU A 66 11.25 10.60 -10.59
N PRO A 67 10.33 10.84 -9.63
CA PRO A 67 9.50 12.04 -9.61
C PRO A 67 9.48 12.81 -8.28
N SER A 68 9.03 14.06 -8.33
CA SER A 68 8.79 14.90 -7.14
C SER A 68 7.61 14.43 -6.28
N ARG A 69 6.77 13.53 -6.81
CA ARG A 69 5.59 12.94 -6.16
C ARG A 69 5.51 11.46 -6.51
N PRO A 70 4.94 10.60 -5.65
CA PRO A 70 4.76 9.21 -5.99
C PRO A 70 3.84 9.05 -7.21
N LYS A 71 4.10 8.02 -7.98
CA LYS A 71 3.25 7.56 -9.08
C LYS A 71 2.71 6.18 -8.74
N ALA A 72 1.53 5.89 -9.25
CA ALA A 72 0.95 4.56 -9.19
C ALA A 72 0.33 4.21 -10.53
N TYR A 73 0.49 2.96 -10.95
CA TYR A 73 -0.11 2.45 -12.18
C TYR A 73 -0.39 0.95 -12.08
N MET A 74 -1.30 0.49 -12.92
CA MET A 74 -1.56 -0.94 -13.11
C MET A 74 -0.43 -1.52 -13.93
N LEU A 75 0.30 -2.48 -13.38
CA LEU A 75 1.30 -3.25 -14.13
C LEU A 75 0.64 -4.39 -14.90
N SER A 76 -0.42 -4.97 -14.35
CA SER A 76 -1.31 -5.93 -14.99
C SER A 76 -2.72 -5.78 -14.40
N GLU A 77 -3.68 -6.60 -14.82
CA GLU A 77 -5.03 -6.60 -14.23
C GLU A 77 -5.01 -6.80 -12.70
N ASN A 78 -4.04 -7.57 -12.20
CA ASN A 78 -3.93 -8.00 -10.81
C ASN A 78 -2.77 -7.37 -10.04
N ALA A 79 -2.09 -6.38 -10.61
CA ALA A 79 -0.92 -5.77 -9.98
C ALA A 79 -0.91 -4.24 -10.09
N ILE A 80 -0.67 -3.59 -8.95
CA ILE A 80 -0.42 -2.15 -8.86
C ILE A 80 1.03 -1.94 -8.46
N VAL A 81 1.71 -1.03 -9.15
CA VAL A 81 3.06 -0.57 -8.80
C VAL A 81 2.98 0.84 -8.25
N PHE A 82 3.71 1.07 -7.16
CA PHE A 82 4.01 2.38 -6.59
C PHE A 82 5.46 2.75 -6.89
N GLU A 83 5.67 3.94 -7.45
CA GLU A 83 7.00 4.49 -7.70
C GLU A 83 7.22 5.74 -6.86
N SER A 84 8.38 5.83 -6.22
CA SER A 84 8.85 6.99 -5.47
C SER A 84 10.33 7.22 -5.73
N LYS A 85 10.80 8.47 -5.54
CA LYS A 85 12.18 8.88 -5.82
C LYS A 85 13.23 7.97 -5.16
N LYS A 86 13.04 7.63 -3.90
CA LYS A 86 13.93 6.73 -3.16
C LYS A 86 13.23 5.46 -2.72
N TRP A 87 14.05 4.44 -2.52
CA TRP A 87 13.66 3.20 -1.87
C TRP A 87 13.16 3.48 -0.45
N HIS A 88 12.01 2.88 -0.13
CA HIS A 88 11.27 2.83 1.15
C HIS A 88 10.01 3.69 1.25
N PRO A 89 8.81 3.10 1.04
CA PRO A 89 7.77 3.32 2.03
C PRO A 89 8.09 2.48 3.27
N TYR A 90 8.39 3.16 4.39
CA TYR A 90 8.57 2.50 5.68
C TYR A 90 7.22 2.03 6.29
N VAL A 91 6.11 2.54 5.75
CA VAL A 91 4.77 2.21 6.23
C VAL A 91 3.81 2.12 5.06
N TYR A 92 3.19 0.95 4.97
CA TYR A 92 2.09 0.64 4.09
C TYR A 92 0.89 0.25 4.96
N TYR A 93 -0.28 0.77 4.66
CA TYR A 93 -1.52 0.34 5.29
C TYR A 93 -2.66 0.34 4.28
N SER A 94 -3.39 -0.76 4.27
CA SER A 94 -4.63 -0.91 3.53
C SER A 94 -5.49 -1.96 4.24
N THR A 95 -6.78 -1.95 3.92
CA THR A 95 -7.75 -2.94 4.38
C THR A 95 -8.61 -3.38 3.20
N GLU A 96 -9.14 -4.60 3.23
CA GLU A 96 -9.92 -5.15 2.12
C GLU A 96 -11.27 -4.44 1.92
N ASP A 97 -11.82 -3.82 2.96
CA ASP A 97 -13.09 -3.09 2.96
C ASP A 97 -12.99 -1.65 2.45
N SER A 98 -11.77 -1.12 2.27
CA SER A 98 -11.50 0.25 1.84
C SER A 98 -10.89 0.26 0.44
N PRO A 99 -11.19 1.24 -0.44
CA PRO A 99 -10.46 1.39 -1.70
C PRO A 99 -9.11 2.10 -1.53
N PHE A 100 -8.76 2.51 -0.31
CA PHE A 100 -7.62 3.38 -0.05
C PHE A 100 -6.38 2.61 0.40
N VAL A 101 -5.25 3.02 -0.17
CA VAL A 101 -3.93 2.56 0.19
C VAL A 101 -3.12 3.74 0.72
N TYR A 102 -2.67 3.63 1.97
CA TYR A 102 -1.91 4.65 2.68
C TYR A 102 -0.42 4.33 2.64
N VAL A 103 0.37 5.30 2.19
CA VAL A 103 1.83 5.16 2.02
C VAL A 103 2.52 6.35 2.67
N TRP A 104 3.38 6.10 3.65
CA TRP A 104 4.25 7.14 4.21
C TRP A 104 5.58 7.19 3.46
N ILE A 105 5.93 8.37 2.95
CA ILE A 105 7.23 8.62 2.31
C ILE A 105 8.06 9.49 3.24
N ALA A 106 9.07 8.88 3.88
CA ALA A 106 9.86 9.54 4.93
C ALA A 106 10.61 10.79 4.43
N ASP A 107 11.17 10.73 3.23
CA ASP A 107 11.95 11.84 2.64
C ASP A 107 11.11 13.10 2.39
N ASP A 108 9.80 12.94 2.20
CA ASP A 108 8.88 14.04 1.90
C ASP A 108 8.03 14.41 3.13
N GLU A 109 8.05 13.61 4.19
CA GLU A 109 7.23 13.78 5.40
C GLU A 109 5.71 13.86 5.13
N HIS A 110 5.24 13.14 4.11
CA HIS A 110 3.82 13.08 3.75
C HIS A 110 3.28 11.66 3.74
N ILE A 111 2.01 11.53 4.16
CA ILE A 111 1.17 10.37 3.85
C ILE A 111 0.53 10.64 2.50
N TYR A 112 0.79 9.76 1.55
CA TYR A 112 0.11 9.67 0.28
C TYR A 112 -0.99 8.63 0.36
N VAL A 113 -2.14 8.93 -0.24
CA VAL A 113 -3.28 8.02 -0.25
C VAL A 113 -3.71 7.80 -1.68
N LEU A 114 -3.59 6.56 -2.14
CA LEU A 114 -4.06 6.14 -3.45
C LEU A 114 -5.49 5.60 -3.31
N GLU A 115 -6.41 6.17 -4.08
CA GLU A 115 -7.71 5.55 -4.33
C GLU A 115 -7.56 4.53 -5.47
N THR A 116 -7.66 3.25 -5.15
CA THR A 116 -7.34 2.16 -6.11
C THR A 116 -8.38 1.96 -7.21
N ASN A 117 -9.61 2.44 -7.01
CA ASN A 117 -10.63 2.40 -8.05
C ASN A 117 -10.33 3.37 -9.21
N THR A 118 -9.82 4.57 -8.89
CA THR A 118 -9.56 5.63 -9.87
C THR A 118 -8.09 5.77 -10.21
N MET A 119 -7.22 5.08 -9.47
CA MET A 119 -5.76 5.18 -9.53
C MET A 119 -5.26 6.62 -9.32
N ARG A 120 -6.00 7.43 -8.56
CA ARG A 120 -5.65 8.82 -8.24
C ARG A 120 -5.12 8.94 -6.82
N PHE A 121 -4.06 9.72 -6.67
CA PHE A 121 -3.63 10.17 -5.35
C PHE A 121 -4.53 11.32 -4.88
N LEU A 122 -4.98 11.22 -3.63
CA LEU A 122 -5.58 12.34 -2.91
C LEU A 122 -4.50 13.37 -2.55
N ALA A 123 -4.90 14.49 -1.96
CA ALA A 123 -3.93 15.47 -1.46
C ALA A 123 -2.95 14.81 -0.46
N PRO A 124 -1.67 15.18 -0.45
CA PRO A 124 -0.74 14.64 0.53
C PRO A 124 -1.05 15.19 1.94
N LEU A 125 -1.04 14.32 2.95
CA LEU A 125 -1.26 14.72 4.34
C LEU A 125 0.09 14.90 5.04
N LYS A 126 0.35 16.10 5.56
CA LYS A 126 1.57 16.39 6.31
C LYS A 126 1.36 16.15 7.80
N LEU A 127 2.25 15.37 8.41
CA LEU A 127 2.27 15.21 9.86
C LEU A 127 2.98 16.41 10.51
N ARG A 128 2.33 17.06 11.48
CA ARG A 128 2.94 18.17 12.22
C ARG A 128 3.53 17.68 13.53
N GLY A 129 4.77 18.08 13.81
CA GLY A 129 5.41 17.86 15.10
C GLY A 129 5.82 16.41 15.36
N PHE A 130 6.06 15.60 14.33
CA PHE A 130 6.70 14.29 14.42
C PHE A 130 7.64 14.13 13.21
N SER A 131 8.77 13.46 13.40
CA SER A 131 9.77 13.28 12.33
C SER A 131 9.46 12.09 11.42
N THR A 132 8.71 11.10 11.91
CA THR A 132 8.50 9.85 11.18
C THR A 132 7.25 9.13 11.65
N ILE A 133 6.52 8.51 10.71
CA ILE A 133 5.52 7.49 11.00
C ILE A 133 6.20 6.12 10.94
N TRP A 134 6.16 5.39 12.04
CA TRP A 134 6.74 4.05 12.15
C TRP A 134 5.76 2.96 11.70
N LYS A 135 4.45 3.14 11.98
CA LYS A 135 3.39 2.22 11.57
C LYS A 135 2.04 2.93 11.58
N ILE A 136 1.20 2.68 10.59
CA ILE A 136 -0.23 3.01 10.66
C ILE A 136 -0.92 1.79 11.27
N ALA A 137 -1.58 1.99 12.41
CA ALA A 137 -2.30 0.93 13.11
C ALA A 137 -3.67 0.70 12.48
N GLY A 138 -4.34 1.77 12.07
CA GLY A 138 -5.51 1.68 11.23
C GLY A 138 -6.22 2.99 10.97
N VAL A 139 -7.28 2.92 10.17
CA VAL A 139 -8.21 4.02 9.92
C VAL A 139 -9.62 3.54 10.24
N HIS A 140 -10.33 4.26 11.12
CA HIS A 140 -11.67 3.88 11.55
C HIS A 140 -12.54 5.13 11.73
N ASN A 141 -13.71 5.17 11.07
CA ASN A 141 -14.61 6.33 11.06
C ASN A 141 -13.89 7.65 10.72
N GLY A 142 -12.99 7.61 9.74
CA GLY A 142 -12.19 8.76 9.34
C GLY A 142 -11.07 9.17 10.30
N VAL A 143 -10.84 8.42 11.39
CA VAL A 143 -9.72 8.67 12.30
C VAL A 143 -8.56 7.75 11.97
N ILE A 144 -7.43 8.31 11.55
CA ILE A 144 -6.18 7.56 11.40
C ILE A 144 -5.50 7.42 12.75
N THR A 145 -5.03 6.22 13.07
CA THR A 145 -4.21 5.91 14.24
C THR A 145 -2.84 5.43 13.78
N ALA A 146 -1.77 6.02 14.30
CA ALA A 146 -0.41 5.68 13.92
C ALA A 146 0.55 5.68 15.11
N ARG A 147 1.62 4.91 15.00
CA ARG A 147 2.81 5.00 15.85
C ARG A 147 3.80 5.93 15.17
N CYS A 148 4.11 7.05 15.83
CA CYS A 148 5.04 8.06 15.34
C CYS A 148 6.29 8.13 16.22
N TYR A 149 7.37 8.68 15.68
CA TYR A 149 8.62 8.89 16.39
C TYR A 149 8.93 10.39 16.49
N ARG A 150 9.37 10.82 17.69
CA ARG A 150 9.85 12.17 17.97
C ARG A 150 10.80 12.15 19.16
N ASP A 151 11.91 12.88 19.09
CA ASP A 151 12.84 13.12 20.20
C ASP A 151 13.26 11.84 20.95
N GLY A 152 13.60 10.77 20.21
CA GLY A 152 14.04 9.51 20.82
C GLY A 152 12.91 8.59 21.31
N ARG A 153 11.64 8.97 21.15
CA ARG A 153 10.50 8.26 21.74
C ARG A 153 9.41 7.95 20.72
N TYR A 154 8.69 6.87 20.97
CA TYR A 154 7.51 6.49 20.21
C TYR A 154 6.24 7.00 20.86
N TYR A 155 5.30 7.47 20.03
CA TYR A 155 3.99 7.96 20.43
C TYR A 155 2.91 7.26 19.62
N VAL A 156 1.75 7.03 20.24
CA VAL A 156 0.53 6.70 19.51
C VAL A 156 -0.22 8.00 19.29
N VAL A 157 -0.55 8.28 18.03
CA VAL A 157 -1.24 9.51 17.63
C VAL A 157 -2.49 9.15 16.86
N THR A 158 -3.50 10.00 17.00
CA THR A 158 -4.75 9.92 16.25
C THR A 158 -5.04 11.26 15.59
N ALA A 159 -5.57 11.25 14.37
CA ALA A 159 -6.00 12.47 13.69
C ALA A 159 -7.26 12.20 12.87
N GLN A 160 -8.14 13.21 12.80
CA GLN A 160 -9.26 13.20 11.87
C GLN A 160 -8.73 13.44 10.46
N LEU A 161 -9.07 12.53 9.54
CA LEU A 161 -8.82 12.69 8.11
C LEU A 161 -9.90 13.58 7.48
N PRO A 162 -9.58 14.25 6.36
CA PRO A 162 -10.60 14.87 5.52
C PRO A 162 -11.57 13.81 4.96
N ASP A 163 -12.80 14.22 4.65
CA ASP A 163 -13.88 13.31 4.26
C ASP A 163 -13.52 12.45 3.04
N GLU A 164 -12.75 12.98 2.08
CA GLU A 164 -12.38 12.22 0.87
C GLU A 164 -11.47 11.00 1.12
N TYR A 165 -10.90 10.84 2.32
CA TYR A 165 -9.95 9.76 2.63
C TYR A 165 -10.61 8.52 3.22
N PHE A 166 -11.89 8.60 3.57
CA PHE A 166 -12.62 7.48 4.19
C PHE A 166 -14.06 7.39 3.69
N SER A 167 -14.53 8.38 2.95
CA SER A 167 -15.76 8.26 2.18
C SER A 167 -15.49 7.38 0.98
N SER A 168 -15.88 6.10 1.05
CA SER A 168 -16.26 5.42 -0.19
C SER A 168 -17.29 6.33 -0.85
N ALA A 169 -17.10 6.74 -2.11
CA ALA A 169 -18.10 7.49 -2.85
C ALA A 169 -19.46 6.86 -2.53
N LYS A 170 -20.26 7.54 -1.70
CA LYS A 170 -21.57 7.04 -1.34
C LYS A 170 -22.31 7.14 -2.65
N GLY A 171 -22.39 6.02 -3.35
CA GLY A 171 -23.31 5.88 -4.47
C GLY A 171 -24.62 6.43 -3.96
N GLU A 172 -25.14 7.38 -4.72
CA GLU A 172 -26.46 7.97 -4.62
C GLU A 172 -27.49 6.85 -4.48
N PHE A 173 -27.68 6.33 -3.27
CA PHE A 173 -28.95 5.73 -2.90
C PHE A 173 -29.80 6.90 -2.41
N GLU A 174 -30.29 7.65 -3.39
CA GLU A 174 -31.52 8.42 -3.23
C GLU A 174 -32.58 7.43 -2.72
N SER A 175 -33.05 7.67 -1.51
CA SER A 175 -34.24 7.04 -0.97
C SER A 175 -35.44 7.47 -1.80
N GLU A 176 -36.02 6.54 -2.57
CA GLU A 176 -37.43 6.62 -3.00
C GLU A 176 -38.38 6.47 -1.78
#